data_AF-A0A1G1NKG0-F1
#
_entry.id   AF-A0A1G1NKG0-F1
#
_cell.length_a   1.000
_cell.length_b   1.000
_cell.length_c   1.000
_cell.angle_alpha   90.00
_cell.angle_beta   90.00
_cell.angle_gamma   90.00
#
_symmetry.space_group_name_H-M   'P 1'
#
loop_
_entity.id
_entity.type
_entity.pdbx_description
1 polymer ?
#
loop_
_entity_poly.entity_id
_entity_poly.type
_entity_poly.pdbx_seq_one_letter_code
_entity_poly.pdbx_strand_id
1 'polypeptide(L)'
;MTFLNLSRRENKLFYLTLTVAVVWIGQAFVVKPISAKWKRLNEQIAADSLKLEKSERLIGKKNSIKSDYEKAASAVKMAGSGEEEMAGFLTEIEFLANSTGVHFNEIKPLPIKKLDLYKKFYVDLELEGEMVQISAFMRQVQDSPHLLAIDKLTLGSKQAGKSILKCRMIISKIAIL
;
A
#
# COMPACT_ATOMS: atom_id res chain seq x y z
N MET A 1 -60.72 36.06 33.63
CA MET A 1 -61.03 35.21 34.80
C MET A 1 -62.47 34.74 34.67
N THR A 2 -62.70 33.53 34.20
CA THR A 2 -64.05 32.94 34.10
C THR A 2 -64.00 31.58 34.76
N PHE A 3 -64.53 31.54 35.99
CA PHE A 3 -64.69 30.33 36.77
C PHE A 3 -65.81 29.50 36.14
N LEU A 4 -65.42 28.41 35.49
CA LEU A 4 -66.32 27.35 35.01
C LEU A 4 -66.90 26.61 36.22
N ASN A 5 -68.17 26.85 36.51
CA ASN A 5 -68.93 26.13 37.51
C ASN A 5 -69.33 24.76 36.93
N LEU A 6 -68.38 23.82 36.90
CA LEU A 6 -68.53 22.49 36.32
C LEU A 6 -69.08 21.50 37.35
N SER A 7 -70.09 20.73 36.94
CA SER A 7 -70.73 19.72 37.79
C SER A 7 -69.72 18.64 38.20
N ARG A 8 -69.90 17.99 39.37
CA ARG A 8 -68.96 16.99 39.94
C ARG A 8 -68.54 15.87 38.96
N ARG A 9 -69.34 15.62 37.92
CA ARG A 9 -69.07 14.66 36.84
C ARG A 9 -68.12 15.22 35.76
N GLU A 10 -68.24 16.50 35.42
CA GLU A 10 -67.40 17.17 34.42
C GLU A 10 -65.99 17.45 34.97
N ASN A 11 -65.85 17.77 36.25
CA ASN A 11 -64.54 17.89 36.88
C ASN A 11 -63.76 16.56 36.89
N LYS A 12 -64.44 15.41 37.03
CA LYS A 12 -63.77 14.09 36.91
C LYS A 12 -63.30 13.81 35.48
N LEU A 13 -64.13 14.14 34.48
CA LEU A 13 -63.76 14.03 33.07
C LEU A 13 -62.60 14.96 32.71
N PHE A 14 -62.60 16.19 33.22
CA PHE A 14 -61.52 17.16 33.00
C PHE A 14 -60.18 16.69 33.62
N TYR A 15 -60.21 16.16 34.85
CA TYR A 15 -59.00 15.59 35.46
C TYR A 15 -58.52 14.33 34.74
N LEU A 16 -59.43 13.50 34.22
CA LEU A 16 -59.09 12.32 33.42
C LEU A 16 -58.43 12.71 32.09
N THR A 17 -58.98 13.68 31.36
CA THR A 17 -58.38 14.14 30.10
C THR A 17 -57.05 14.86 30.34
N LEU A 18 -56.94 15.64 31.42
CA LEU A 18 -55.70 16.32 31.80
C LEU A 18 -54.59 15.33 32.15
N THR A 19 -54.90 14.26 32.89
CA THR A 19 -53.90 13.23 33.23
C THR A 19 -53.44 12.46 32.00
N VAL A 20 -54.34 12.09 31.09
CA VAL A 20 -53.98 11.46 29.81
C VAL A 20 -53.11 12.38 28.95
N ALA A 21 -53.44 13.68 28.88
CA ALA A 21 -52.66 14.67 28.14
C ALA A 21 -51.24 14.84 28.73
N VAL A 22 -51.12 14.90 30.06
CA VAL A 22 -49.81 15.03 30.75
C VAL A 22 -48.96 13.79 30.53
N VAL A 23 -49.54 12.58 30.59
CA VAL A 23 -48.82 11.32 30.33
C VAL A 23 -48.33 11.25 28.88
N TRP A 24 -49.17 11.66 27.92
CA TRP A 24 -48.82 11.67 26.50
C TRP A 24 -47.69 12.66 26.17
N ILE A 25 -47.75 13.88 26.74
CA ILE A 25 -46.70 14.88 26.62
C ILE A 25 -45.41 14.39 27.28
N GLY A 26 -45.50 13.78 28.48
CA GLY A 26 -44.37 13.23 29.20
C GLY A 26 -43.62 12.16 28.40
N GLN A 27 -44.34 11.24 27.74
CA GLN A 27 -43.71 10.25 26.87
C GLN A 27 -43.01 10.88 25.66
N ALA A 28 -43.66 11.82 24.98
CA ALA A 28 -43.09 12.45 23.79
C ALA A 28 -41.86 13.32 24.12
N PHE A 29 -41.88 14.01 25.27
CA PHE A 29 -40.86 14.99 25.63
C PHE A 29 -39.70 14.41 26.45
N VAL A 30 -39.88 13.30 27.16
CA VAL A 30 -38.82 12.70 28.00
C VAL A 30 -38.15 11.51 27.31
N VAL A 31 -38.93 10.61 26.70
CA VAL A 31 -38.40 9.35 26.14
C VAL A 31 -37.60 9.58 24.86
N LYS A 32 -38.10 10.43 23.96
CA LYS A 32 -37.44 10.72 22.68
C LYS A 32 -36.07 11.39 22.82
N PRO A 33 -35.87 12.48 23.60
CA PRO A 33 -34.55 13.10 23.70
C PRO A 33 -33.55 12.24 24.46
N ILE A 34 -34.00 11.41 25.42
CA ILE A 34 -33.11 10.47 26.11
C ILE A 34 -32.66 9.37 25.14
N SER A 35 -33.58 8.72 24.42
CA SER A 35 -33.21 7.67 23.45
C SER A 35 -32.29 8.21 22.34
N ALA A 36 -32.51 9.44 21.86
CA ALA A 36 -31.65 10.08 20.87
C ALA A 36 -30.23 10.36 21.41
N LYS A 37 -30.10 10.79 22.67
CA LYS A 37 -28.79 10.96 23.32
C LYS A 37 -28.05 9.64 23.48
N TRP A 38 -28.74 8.56 23.85
CA TRP A 38 -28.15 7.23 24.00
C TRP A 38 -27.68 6.64 22.67
N LYS A 39 -28.47 6.78 21.60
CA LYS A 39 -28.05 6.37 20.25
C LYS A 39 -26.84 7.14 19.78
N ARG A 40 -26.81 8.47 19.95
CA ARG A 40 -25.67 9.31 19.58
C ARG A 40 -24.40 8.94 20.35
N LEU A 41 -24.53 8.60 21.64
CA LEU A 41 -23.39 8.17 22.46
C LEU A 41 -22.85 6.81 21.98
N ASN A 42 -23.73 5.85 21.68
CA ASN A 42 -23.32 4.55 21.12
C ASN A 42 -22.68 4.68 19.73
N GLU A 43 -23.21 5.56 18.87
CA GLU A 43 -22.60 5.84 17.57
C GLU A 43 -21.22 6.47 17.70
N GLN A 44 -21.02 7.37 18.66
CA GLN A 44 -19.70 7.94 18.97
C GLN A 44 -18.73 6.88 19.48
N ILE A 45 -19.16 6.03 20.41
CA ILE A 45 -18.33 4.93 20.94
C ILE A 45 -17.94 3.96 19.82
N ALA A 46 -18.87 3.60 18.93
CA ALA A 46 -18.60 2.73 17.78
C ALA A 46 -17.64 3.39 16.77
N ALA A 47 -17.78 4.69 16.52
CA ALA A 47 -16.88 5.43 15.63
C ALA A 47 -15.47 5.53 16.23
N ASP A 48 -15.34 5.75 17.54
CA ASP A 48 -14.05 5.87 18.20
C ASP A 48 -13.38 4.51 18.40
N SER A 49 -14.13 3.43 18.63
CA SER A 49 -13.58 2.07 18.64
C SER A 49 -13.02 1.68 17.26
N LEU A 50 -13.70 2.06 16.17
CA LEU A 50 -13.19 1.84 14.81
C LEU A 50 -11.91 2.64 14.52
N LYS A 51 -11.78 3.86 15.04
CA LYS A 51 -10.53 4.64 14.93
C LYS A 51 -9.40 4.03 15.73
N LEU A 52 -9.68 3.51 16.93
CA LEU A 52 -8.70 2.82 17.77
C LEU A 52 -8.19 1.55 17.08
N GLU A 53 -9.09 0.72 16.56
CA GLU A 53 -8.71 -0.51 15.86
C GLU A 53 -7.85 -0.21 14.61
N LYS A 54 -8.21 0.81 13.83
CA LYS A 54 -7.38 1.28 12.71
C LYS A 54 -6.01 1.74 13.17
N SER A 55 -5.93 2.46 14.29
CA SER A 55 -4.67 2.97 14.83
C SER A 55 -3.77 1.85 15.34
N GLU A 56 -4.33 0.84 16.04
CA GLU A 56 -3.59 -0.35 16.46
C GLU A 56 -3.05 -1.14 15.27
N ARG A 57 -3.86 -1.33 14.22
CA ARG A 57 -3.41 -1.98 12.98
C ARG A 57 -2.25 -1.21 12.33
N LEU A 58 -2.28 0.13 12.33
CA LEU A 58 -1.20 0.96 11.81
C LEU A 58 0.06 0.88 12.69
N ILE A 59 -0.07 0.85 14.02
CA ILE A 59 1.05 0.67 14.95
C ILE A 59 1.70 -0.71 14.77
N GLY A 60 0.89 -1.77 14.61
CA GLY A 60 1.40 -3.12 14.35
C GLY A 60 2.20 -3.21 13.05
N LYS A 61 1.80 -2.46 12.02
CA LYS A 61 2.53 -2.37 10.74
C LYS A 61 3.71 -1.39 10.75
N LYS A 62 3.83 -0.52 11.75
CA LYS A 62 4.90 0.49 11.82
C LYS A 62 6.28 -0.17 11.84
N ASN A 63 6.45 -1.23 12.63
CA ASN A 63 7.74 -1.90 12.77
C ASN A 63 8.13 -2.67 11.50
N SER A 64 7.18 -3.31 10.82
CA SER A 64 7.45 -3.98 9.54
C SER A 64 7.80 -2.95 8.45
N ILE A 65 7.01 -1.87 8.32
CA ILE A 65 7.28 -0.80 7.36
C ILE A 65 8.64 -0.15 7.62
N LYS A 66 8.99 0.10 8.88
CA LYS A 66 10.29 0.67 9.26
C LYS A 66 11.44 -0.27 8.91
N SER A 67 11.31 -1.57 9.18
CA SER A 67 12.34 -2.56 8.83
C SER A 67 12.51 -2.70 7.32
N ASP A 68 11.42 -2.75 6.57
CA ASP A 68 11.46 -2.85 5.10
C ASP A 68 12.05 -1.58 4.49
N TYR A 69 11.73 -0.41 5.05
CA TYR A 69 12.33 0.86 4.66
C TYR A 69 13.83 0.93 4.98
N GLU A 70 14.26 0.50 6.17
CA GLU A 70 15.68 0.49 6.54
C GLU A 70 16.50 -0.44 5.62
N LYS A 71 15.96 -1.61 5.28
CA LYS A 71 16.58 -2.54 4.32
C LYS A 71 16.67 -1.91 2.93
N ALA A 72 15.58 -1.36 2.42
CA ALA A 72 15.56 -0.71 1.10
C ALA A 72 16.48 0.53 1.07
N ALA A 73 16.48 1.35 2.12
CA ALA A 73 17.33 2.54 2.20
C ALA A 73 18.82 2.17 2.23
N SER A 74 19.19 1.10 2.95
CA SER A 74 20.56 0.62 2.99
C SER A 74 21.04 0.08 1.64
N ALA A 75 20.16 -0.54 0.85
CA ALA A 75 20.49 -1.11 -0.45
C ALA A 75 20.60 -0.06 -1.59
N VAL A 76 20.02 1.13 -1.39
CA VAL A 76 19.94 2.21 -2.39
C VAL A 76 20.97 3.33 -2.13
N LYS A 77 21.53 3.39 -0.92
CA LYS A 77 22.54 4.39 -0.57
C LYS A 77 23.82 4.11 -1.36
N MET A 78 24.31 5.10 -2.11
CA MET A 78 25.58 4.98 -2.82
C MET A 78 26.72 4.66 -1.83
N ALA A 79 27.42 3.56 -2.06
CA ALA A 79 28.55 3.11 -1.26
C ALA A 79 29.90 3.72 -1.71
N GLY A 80 29.91 4.48 -2.81
CA GLY A 80 31.15 5.04 -3.37
C GLY A 80 30.96 5.97 -4.57
N SER A 81 31.98 6.02 -5.43
CA SER A 81 31.95 6.76 -6.70
C SER A 81 30.94 6.16 -7.68
N GLY A 82 30.58 6.91 -8.74
CA GLY A 82 29.68 6.38 -9.78
C GLY A 82 30.26 5.17 -10.52
N GLU A 83 31.59 5.06 -10.60
CA GLU A 83 32.27 3.93 -11.24
C GLU A 83 32.24 2.68 -10.36
N GLU A 84 32.45 2.83 -9.05
CA GLU A 84 32.35 1.73 -8.08
C GLU A 84 30.93 1.14 -8.04
N GLU A 85 29.91 2.00 -8.07
CA GLU A 85 28.51 1.55 -8.15
C GLU A 85 28.20 0.82 -9.45
N MET A 86 28.75 1.27 -10.58
CA MET A 86 28.59 0.58 -11.87
C MET A 86 29.30 -0.78 -11.86
N ALA A 87 30.51 -0.88 -11.28
CA ALA A 87 31.23 -2.14 -11.16
C ALA A 87 30.49 -3.14 -10.27
N GLY A 88 29.95 -2.68 -9.13
CA GLY A 88 29.10 -3.49 -8.26
C GLY A 88 27.82 -3.96 -8.97
N PHE A 89 27.18 -3.08 -9.74
CA PHE A 89 25.99 -3.41 -10.52
C PHE A 89 26.27 -4.49 -11.58
N LEU A 90 27.39 -4.40 -12.30
CA LEU A 90 27.78 -5.41 -13.28
C LEU A 90 28.08 -6.77 -12.62
N THR A 91 28.80 -6.75 -11.49
CA THR A 91 29.10 -7.97 -10.72
C THR A 91 27.83 -8.67 -10.24
N GLU A 92 26.83 -7.90 -9.82
CA GLU A 92 25.53 -8.44 -9.41
C GLU A 92 24.77 -9.08 -10.59
N ILE A 93 24.74 -8.41 -11.74
CA ILE A 93 24.13 -8.96 -12.97
C ILE A 93 24.81 -10.27 -13.38
N GLU A 94 26.14 -10.33 -13.32
CA GLU A 94 26.92 -11.54 -13.62
C GLU A 94 26.60 -12.67 -12.65
N PHE A 95 26.48 -12.36 -11.36
CA PHE A 95 26.09 -13.34 -10.35
C PHE A 95 24.68 -13.91 -10.60
N LEU A 96 23.71 -13.05 -10.94
CA LEU A 96 22.33 -13.45 -11.25
C LEU A 96 22.23 -14.31 -12.53
N ALA A 97 23.10 -14.07 -13.51
CA ALA A 97 23.14 -14.90 -14.71
C ALA A 97 23.73 -16.28 -14.44
N ASN A 98 24.84 -16.31 -13.69
CA ASN A 98 25.49 -17.56 -13.30
C ASN A 98 24.57 -18.45 -12.44
N SER A 99 23.76 -17.86 -11.56
CA SER A 99 22.81 -18.60 -10.72
C SER A 99 21.64 -19.20 -11.50
N THR A 100 21.28 -18.62 -12.66
CA THR A 100 20.13 -19.04 -13.49
C THR A 100 20.54 -19.83 -14.73
N GLY A 101 21.84 -19.89 -15.02
CA GLY A 101 22.39 -20.63 -16.16
C GLY A 101 22.11 -19.97 -17.52
N VAL A 102 21.82 -18.67 -17.55
CA VAL A 102 21.76 -17.90 -18.81
C VAL A 102 23.16 -17.47 -19.24
N HIS A 103 23.39 -17.43 -20.55
CA HIS A 103 24.67 -16.99 -21.11
C HIS A 103 24.56 -15.56 -21.63
N PHE A 104 25.47 -14.68 -21.21
CA PHE A 104 25.58 -13.36 -21.80
C PHE A 104 26.33 -13.42 -23.12
N ASN A 105 25.70 -12.86 -24.15
CA ASN A 105 26.36 -12.55 -25.42
C ASN A 105 27.06 -11.19 -25.36
N GLU A 106 26.41 -10.21 -24.74
CA GLU A 106 26.89 -8.83 -24.71
C GLU A 106 26.40 -8.11 -23.45
N ILE A 107 27.31 -7.35 -22.81
CA ILE A 107 27.01 -6.49 -21.67
C ILE A 107 27.55 -5.10 -21.99
N LYS A 108 26.67 -4.09 -22.03
CA LYS A 108 27.01 -2.71 -22.37
C LYS A 108 26.52 -1.74 -21.29
N PRO A 109 27.44 -1.19 -20.48
CA PRO A 109 27.10 -0.08 -19.59
C PRO A 109 26.66 1.13 -20.40
N LEU A 110 25.53 1.73 -20.03
CA LEU A 110 25.00 2.94 -20.66
C LEU A 110 25.33 4.18 -19.80
N PRO A 111 25.31 5.39 -20.39
CA PRO A 111 25.65 6.61 -19.66
C PRO A 111 24.75 6.83 -18.43
N ILE A 112 25.37 7.17 -17.29
CA ILE A 112 24.67 7.44 -16.04
C ILE A 112 23.81 8.69 -16.20
N LYS A 113 22.51 8.58 -15.93
CA LYS A 113 21.63 9.75 -15.85
C LYS A 113 21.63 10.27 -14.43
N LYS A 114 22.23 11.43 -14.22
CA LYS A 114 22.12 12.16 -12.94
C LYS A 114 20.83 12.97 -12.95
N LEU A 115 19.96 12.70 -11.99
CA LEU A 115 18.83 13.56 -11.62
C LEU A 115 19.12 14.18 -10.24
N ASP A 116 18.48 15.29 -9.91
CA ASP A 116 18.85 16.12 -8.74
C ASP A 116 18.96 15.35 -7.41
N LEU A 117 18.14 14.32 -7.21
CA LEU A 117 18.08 13.55 -5.96
C LEU A 117 18.61 12.11 -6.07
N TYR A 118 18.89 11.62 -7.28
CA TYR A 118 19.32 10.23 -7.50
C TYR A 118 20.07 10.06 -8.83
N LYS A 119 20.94 9.06 -8.87
CA LYS A 119 21.61 8.61 -10.10
C LYS A 119 20.94 7.34 -10.59
N LYS A 120 20.61 7.31 -11.88
CA LYS A 120 20.09 6.11 -12.55
C LYS A 120 21.18 5.53 -13.45
N PHE A 121 21.58 4.30 -13.12
CA PHE A 121 22.52 3.49 -13.88
C PHE A 121 21.75 2.59 -14.83
N TYR A 122 22.33 2.32 -15.98
CA TYR A 122 21.69 1.56 -17.05
C TYR A 122 22.70 0.58 -17.63
N VAL A 123 22.28 -0.65 -17.87
CA VAL A 123 23.07 -1.67 -18.57
C VAL A 123 22.17 -2.35 -19.59
N ASP A 124 22.65 -2.40 -20.84
CA ASP A 124 22.05 -3.15 -21.94
C ASP A 124 22.69 -4.53 -21.99
N LEU A 125 21.86 -5.56 -21.92
CA LEU A 125 22.26 -6.96 -21.84
C LEU A 125 21.67 -7.71 -23.01
N GLU A 126 22.50 -8.50 -23.67
CA GLU A 126 22.08 -9.53 -24.59
C GLU A 126 22.40 -10.90 -23.97
N LEU A 127 21.37 -11.73 -23.82
CA LEU A 127 21.48 -13.04 -23.20
C LEU A 127 20.74 -14.12 -24.01
N GLU A 128 21.23 -15.34 -23.88
CA GLU A 128 20.69 -16.52 -24.52
C GLU A 128 20.40 -17.61 -23.49
N GLY A 129 19.28 -18.29 -23.68
CA GLY A 129 18.88 -19.39 -22.81
C GLY A 129 17.53 -19.95 -23.19
N GLU A 130 17.11 -20.97 -22.46
CA GLU A 130 15.74 -21.47 -22.54
C GLU A 130 14.77 -20.49 -21.86
N MET A 131 13.49 -20.52 -22.27
CA MET A 131 12.46 -19.66 -21.71
C MET A 131 12.39 -19.77 -20.16
N VAL A 132 12.57 -20.97 -19.62
CA VAL A 132 12.57 -21.22 -18.18
C VAL A 132 13.70 -20.44 -17.49
N GLN A 133 14.92 -20.49 -18.05
CA GLN A 133 16.09 -19.80 -17.50
C GLN A 133 15.94 -18.28 -17.58
N ILE A 134 15.47 -17.77 -18.72
CA ILE A 134 15.23 -16.32 -18.91
C ILE A 134 14.17 -15.81 -17.94
N SER A 135 13.08 -16.57 -17.75
CA SER A 135 12.03 -16.21 -16.79
C SER A 135 12.54 -16.22 -15.33
N ALA A 136 13.41 -17.18 -14.99
CA ALA A 136 14.05 -17.24 -13.67
C ALA A 136 15.00 -16.05 -13.46
N PHE A 137 15.78 -15.68 -14.47
CA PHE A 137 16.65 -14.51 -14.44
C PHE A 137 15.85 -13.23 -14.23
N MET A 138 14.79 -13.02 -15.02
CA MET A 138 13.92 -11.85 -14.87
C MET A 138 13.32 -11.76 -13.46
N ARG A 139 12.93 -12.89 -12.88
CA ARG A 139 12.41 -12.95 -11.51
C ARG A 139 13.46 -12.56 -10.49
N GLN A 140 14.67 -13.10 -10.58
CA GLN A 140 15.74 -12.75 -9.63
C GLN A 140 16.19 -11.29 -9.76
N VAL A 141 16.16 -10.72 -10.97
CA VAL A 141 16.38 -9.28 -11.17
C VAL A 141 15.31 -8.46 -10.46
N GLN A 142 14.03 -8.84 -10.57
CA GLN A 142 12.94 -8.11 -9.91
C GLN A 142 12.95 -8.28 -8.38
N ASP A 143 13.34 -9.46 -7.89
CA ASP A 143 13.42 -9.78 -6.46
C ASP A 143 14.73 -9.29 -5.81
N SER A 144 15.64 -8.67 -6.58
CA SER A 144 16.93 -8.18 -6.06
C SER A 144 16.72 -7.09 -5.00
N PRO A 145 17.50 -7.12 -3.89
CA PRO A 145 17.45 -6.09 -2.86
C PRO A 145 17.91 -4.71 -3.36
N HIS A 146 18.60 -4.62 -4.50
CA HIS A 146 19.22 -3.39 -5.01
C HIS A 146 18.32 -2.53 -5.91
N LEU A 147 16.99 -2.71 -5.84
CA LEU A 147 15.98 -1.99 -6.63
C LEU A 147 16.31 -1.98 -8.14
N LEU A 148 16.58 -3.17 -8.68
CA LEU A 148 16.79 -3.34 -10.11
C LEU A 148 15.45 -3.35 -10.84
N ALA A 149 15.40 -2.69 -12.00
CA ALA A 149 14.21 -2.62 -12.84
C ALA A 149 14.54 -2.95 -14.30
N ILE A 150 13.68 -3.73 -14.94
CA ILE A 150 13.76 -4.04 -16.38
C ILE A 150 12.98 -2.96 -17.14
N ASP A 151 13.69 -2.05 -17.80
CA ASP A 151 13.10 -0.90 -18.51
C ASP A 151 12.66 -1.29 -19.94
N LYS A 152 13.33 -2.26 -20.56
CA LYS A 152 13.00 -2.76 -21.91
C LYS A 152 13.33 -4.24 -22.02
N LEU A 153 12.48 -4.98 -22.71
CA LEU A 153 12.66 -6.40 -23.00
C LEU A 153 12.30 -6.68 -24.46
N THR A 154 13.21 -7.34 -25.18
CA THR A 154 12.99 -7.81 -26.54
C THR A 154 13.38 -9.29 -26.61
N LEU A 155 12.45 -10.14 -27.02
CA LEU A 155 12.66 -11.58 -27.19
C LEU A 155 12.65 -11.94 -28.67
N GLY A 156 13.57 -12.81 -29.07
CA GLY A 156 13.65 -13.38 -30.42
C GLY A 156 14.05 -14.85 -30.35
N SER A 157 13.70 -15.63 -31.37
CA SER A 157 14.21 -16.99 -31.50
C SER A 157 15.56 -16.95 -32.21
N LYS A 158 16.56 -17.67 -31.68
CA LYS A 158 17.88 -17.76 -32.32
C LYS A 158 17.84 -18.65 -33.57
N GLN A 159 16.97 -19.68 -33.58
CA GLN A 159 16.84 -20.63 -34.69
C GLN A 159 15.46 -21.30 -34.66
N ALA A 160 14.79 -21.35 -35.82
CA ALA A 160 13.54 -22.09 -35.96
C ALA A 160 13.75 -23.58 -35.60
N GLY A 161 13.06 -24.06 -34.58
CA GLY A 161 13.10 -25.47 -34.13
C GLY A 161 14.00 -25.79 -32.94
N LYS A 162 14.77 -24.83 -32.39
CA LYS A 162 15.48 -24.98 -31.10
C LYS A 162 14.84 -24.12 -30.02
N SER A 163 14.75 -24.65 -28.80
CA SER A 163 14.16 -23.96 -27.62
C SER A 163 15.02 -22.84 -27.03
N ILE A 164 16.01 -22.34 -27.78
CA ILE A 164 16.94 -21.29 -27.32
C ILE A 164 16.43 -19.94 -27.82
N LEU A 165 16.16 -19.05 -26.87
CA LEU A 165 15.72 -17.69 -27.13
C LEU A 165 16.90 -16.74 -26.97
N LYS A 166 16.96 -15.75 -27.86
CA LYS A 166 17.82 -14.57 -27.74
C LYS A 166 16.99 -13.46 -27.11
N CYS A 167 17.45 -12.94 -25.98
CA CYS A 167 16.78 -11.90 -25.24
C CYS A 167 17.70 -10.69 -25.10
N ARG A 168 17.18 -9.50 -25.40
CA ARG A 168 17.85 -8.24 -25.12
C ARG A 168 17.06 -7.46 -24.10
N MET A 169 17.73 -6.98 -23.06
CA MET A 169 17.07 -6.26 -21.98
C MET A 169 17.90 -5.08 -21.49
N ILE A 170 17.21 -4.03 -21.05
CA ILE A 170 17.84 -2.90 -20.40
C ILE A 170 17.46 -2.97 -18.92
N ILE A 171 18.46 -3.18 -18.07
CA ILE A 171 18.30 -3.15 -16.61
C ILE A 171 18.76 -1.79 -16.11
N SER A 172 18.02 -1.25 -15.16
CA SER A 172 18.38 -0.02 -14.48
C SER A 172 18.47 -0.21 -12.98
N LYS A 173 19.39 0.53 -12.36
CA LYS A 173 19.58 0.61 -10.91
C LYS A 173 19.45 2.06 -10.48
N ILE A 174 18.72 2.32 -9.40
CA ILE A 174 18.61 3.64 -8.79
C ILE A 174 19.50 3.67 -7.56
N ALA A 175 20.37 4.67 -7.47
CA ALA A 175 21.12 4.96 -6.26
C ALA A 175 20.86 6.40 -5.81
N ILE A 176 20.56 6.57 -4.53
CA ILE A 176 20.30 7.87 -3.92
C ILE A 176 21.63 8.39 -3.34
N LEU A 177 21.87 9.69 -3.54
CA LEU A 177 23.05 10.42 -3.06
C LEU A 177 23.07 10.56 -1.53
#